data_AF-A0A1C1C699-F1
#
_entry.id   AF-A0A1C1C699-F1
#
_cell.length_a   1.000
_cell.length_b   1.000
_cell.length_c   1.000
_cell.angle_alpha   90.00
_cell.angle_beta   90.00
_cell.angle_gamma   90.00
#
_symmetry.space_group_name_H-M   'P 1'
#
loop_
_entity.id
_entity.type
_entity.pdbx_description
1 polymer ?
#
loop_
_entity_poly.entity_id
_entity_poly.type
_entity_poly.pdbx_seq_one_letter_code
_entity_poly.pdbx_strand_id
1 'polypeptide(L)'
;MAYWATLPRSWELENVQAVLNVIITTLGGITVYVFSRSCWSISGRLAAKGNAVPVTSLFSVNTPGEAIDALNLLRSHVWRHWRILIQCIVVITLSLMTVLSGPIAKYSTKMTDVIIKTEVNGNLAMGHNSMADSQVLWNLTQESLDYAGFPTDQLLDYLPDTGNSWIYRPEEWNNTWSMTCQSTESTPVDLRLAANCTSFESKFAPSLLQIFPQAYFAEDFYYNYGDFYINQTYIQDLLVIMYAANYTDYEESTGTWRTIDLSMGAFHAHGIPKNDSDWDMCRFGEGEAERASYSRIDCRVKRDLGSFGDAFFGAYPDAGDVSAIPTSFVGNFFARFKQEAIEDLDISIITPRDLQRFYQVYMATKDTQNKLPVRRLMSVKVAAVQLSTVFTAVFGLLALFNCLAGATYGLMFLHNREAVASVPQSKLDWLLQSITSRTTAVRGLGYALPMPGTPAERRAGKGWGNSAERKRAEFEGAVYDATWAEHNQPTPDFRTLPPEFPVKMSETRHPAPFYTV
;
A
#
# COMPACT_ATOMS: atom_id res chain seq x y z
N MET A 1 13.83 -16.84 4.90
CA MET A 1 12.65 -17.38 4.16
C MET A 1 11.61 -16.28 4.10
N ALA A 2 11.22 -15.84 2.91
CA ALA A 2 10.28 -14.73 2.75
C ALA A 2 8.86 -15.18 3.12
N TYR A 3 8.34 -14.70 4.26
CA TYR A 3 6.97 -14.99 4.71
C TYR A 3 5.89 -14.34 3.81
N TRP A 4 6.30 -13.51 2.85
CA TRP A 4 5.45 -12.68 2.04
C TRP A 4 5.82 -12.83 0.57
N ALA A 5 4.83 -13.04 -0.29
CA ALA A 5 4.97 -13.08 -1.73
C ALA A 5 4.53 -11.74 -2.32
N THR A 6 5.37 -11.12 -3.14
CA THR A 6 5.07 -9.86 -3.81
C THR A 6 4.20 -10.10 -5.03
N LEU A 7 3.07 -9.40 -5.13
CA LEU A 7 2.17 -9.44 -6.29
C LEU A 7 2.64 -8.49 -7.40
N PRO A 8 2.18 -8.67 -8.65
CA PRO A 8 2.47 -7.74 -9.74
C PRO A 8 1.95 -6.33 -9.45
N ARG A 9 2.64 -5.30 -9.97
CA ARG A 9 2.33 -3.87 -9.74
C ARG A 9 0.90 -3.44 -10.11
N SER A 10 0.25 -4.15 -11.03
CA SER A 10 -1.12 -3.83 -11.48
C SER A 10 -2.18 -4.09 -10.41
N TRP A 11 -1.81 -4.77 -9.31
CA TRP A 11 -2.75 -5.14 -8.26
C TRP A 11 -2.78 -4.09 -7.16
N GLU A 12 -3.88 -3.36 -7.10
CA GLU A 12 -4.18 -2.45 -5.99
C GLU A 12 -4.54 -3.25 -4.74
N LEU A 13 -4.14 -2.75 -3.56
CA LEU A 13 -4.38 -3.42 -2.28
C LEU A 13 -5.86 -3.72 -2.05
N GLU A 14 -6.72 -2.75 -2.38
CA GLU A 14 -8.17 -2.85 -2.21
C GLU A 14 -8.77 -3.97 -3.08
N ASN A 15 -8.34 -4.05 -4.35
CA ASN A 15 -8.78 -5.08 -5.28
C ASN A 15 -8.32 -6.48 -4.82
N VAL A 16 -7.08 -6.60 -4.35
CA VAL A 16 -6.58 -7.87 -3.78
C VAL A 16 -7.40 -8.28 -2.57
N GLN A 17 -7.67 -7.36 -1.65
CA GLN A 17 -8.45 -7.63 -0.43
C GLN A 17 -9.90 -8.02 -0.76
N ALA A 18 -10.52 -7.36 -1.74
CA ALA A 18 -11.87 -7.70 -2.21
C ALA A 18 -11.92 -9.11 -2.81
N VAL A 19 -10.96 -9.43 -3.70
CA VAL A 19 -10.86 -10.77 -4.30
C VAL A 19 -10.62 -11.85 -3.24
N LEU A 20 -9.72 -11.60 -2.29
CA LEU A 20 -9.48 -12.52 -1.18
C LEU A 20 -10.71 -12.72 -0.32
N ASN A 21 -11.45 -11.66 0.01
CA ASN A 21 -12.69 -11.77 0.76
C ASN A 21 -13.71 -12.70 0.06
N VAL A 22 -13.89 -12.52 -1.26
CA VAL A 22 -14.78 -13.37 -2.07
C VAL A 22 -14.30 -14.82 -2.08
N ILE A 23 -12.99 -15.05 -2.24
CA ILE A 23 -12.41 -16.40 -2.21
C ILE A 23 -12.62 -17.06 -0.85
N ILE A 24 -12.34 -16.37 0.26
CA ILE A 24 -12.52 -16.89 1.61
C ILE A 24 -13.99 -17.26 1.86
N THR A 25 -14.91 -16.36 1.51
CA THR A 25 -16.35 -16.55 1.72
C THR A 25 -16.87 -17.72 0.90
N THR A 26 -16.48 -17.79 -0.38
CA THR A 26 -16.89 -18.85 -1.31
C THR A 26 -16.33 -20.20 -0.90
N LEU A 27 -15.03 -20.28 -0.59
CA LEU A 27 -14.41 -21.51 -0.12
C LEU A 27 -14.99 -21.96 1.21
N GLY A 28 -15.24 -21.05 2.15
CA GLY A 28 -15.87 -21.39 3.43
C GLY A 28 -17.28 -21.98 3.23
N GLY A 29 -18.11 -21.34 2.41
CA GLY A 29 -19.46 -21.83 2.09
C GLY A 29 -19.46 -23.19 1.39
N ILE A 30 -18.60 -23.36 0.38
CA ILE A 30 -18.44 -24.64 -0.33
C ILE A 30 -17.94 -25.74 0.63
N THR A 31 -16.99 -25.42 1.51
CA THR A 31 -16.45 -26.40 2.47
C THR A 31 -17.53 -26.88 3.43
N VAL A 32 -18.34 -25.97 3.98
CA VAL A 32 -19.47 -26.33 4.85
C VAL A 32 -20.45 -27.24 4.12
N TYR A 33 -20.78 -26.92 2.86
CA TYR A 33 -21.67 -27.74 2.03
C TYR A 33 -21.08 -29.13 1.75
N VAL A 34 -19.85 -29.21 1.25
CA VAL A 34 -19.20 -30.48 0.89
C VAL A 34 -18.99 -31.36 2.12
N PHE A 35 -18.57 -30.78 3.24
CA PHE A 35 -18.33 -31.49 4.48
C PHE A 35 -19.61 -32.05 5.09
N SER A 36 -20.67 -31.23 5.20
CA SER A 36 -21.98 -31.70 5.67
C SER A 36 -22.55 -32.79 4.78
N ARG A 37 -22.48 -32.61 3.45
CA ARG A 37 -22.92 -33.60 2.47
C ARG A 37 -22.15 -34.90 2.54
N SER A 38 -20.84 -34.84 2.72
CA SER A 38 -20.00 -36.03 2.87
C SER A 38 -20.36 -36.80 4.14
N CYS A 39 -20.49 -36.11 5.28
CA CYS A 39 -20.93 -36.72 6.52
C CYS A 39 -22.30 -37.38 6.41
N TRP A 40 -23.25 -36.68 5.79
CA TRP A 40 -24.58 -37.20 5.50
C TRP A 40 -24.52 -38.47 4.63
N SER A 41 -23.73 -38.44 3.55
CA SER A 41 -23.63 -39.55 2.62
C SER A 41 -23.10 -40.82 3.28
N ILE A 42 -22.15 -40.69 4.22
CA ILE A 42 -21.58 -41.83 4.95
C ILE A 42 -22.67 -42.50 5.81
N SER A 43 -23.45 -41.72 6.56
CA SER A 43 -24.51 -42.23 7.42
C SER A 43 -25.73 -42.72 6.63
N GLY A 44 -26.11 -42.00 5.57
CA GLY A 44 -27.19 -42.38 4.67
C GLY A 44 -26.95 -43.73 4.00
N ARG A 45 -25.70 -44.04 3.62
CA ARG A 45 -25.34 -45.36 3.07
C ARG A 45 -25.52 -46.50 4.07
N LEU A 46 -25.23 -46.26 5.36
CA LEU A 46 -25.45 -47.27 6.39
C LEU A 46 -26.95 -47.58 6.56
N ALA A 47 -27.79 -46.54 6.52
CA ALA A 47 -29.24 -46.71 6.58
C ALA A 47 -29.81 -47.39 5.32
N ALA A 48 -29.32 -47.02 4.12
CA ALA A 48 -29.74 -47.61 2.85
C ALA A 48 -29.48 -49.12 2.76
N LYS A 49 -28.43 -49.60 3.43
CA LYS A 49 -28.11 -51.03 3.52
C LYS A 49 -29.02 -51.81 4.49
N GLY A 50 -30.04 -51.17 5.05
CA GLY A 50 -30.97 -51.78 6.00
C GLY A 50 -30.40 -51.93 7.42
N ASN A 51 -29.23 -51.36 7.71
CA ASN A 51 -28.69 -51.38 9.07
C ASN A 51 -29.48 -50.39 9.95
N ALA A 52 -29.78 -50.79 11.18
CA ALA A 52 -30.30 -49.87 12.18
C ALA A 52 -29.20 -48.84 12.51
N VAL A 53 -29.44 -47.59 12.11
CA VAL A 53 -28.50 -46.48 12.30
C VAL A 53 -29.08 -45.55 13.36
N PRO A 54 -28.34 -45.18 14.42
CA PRO A 54 -28.86 -44.28 15.44
C PRO A 54 -29.18 -42.91 14.81
N VAL A 55 -30.31 -42.31 15.21
CA VAL A 55 -30.78 -41.01 14.66
C VAL A 55 -29.68 -39.94 14.72
N THR A 56 -28.85 -39.97 15.77
CA THR A 56 -27.71 -39.07 15.94
C THR A 56 -26.67 -39.15 14.82
N SER A 57 -26.52 -40.29 14.15
CA SER A 57 -25.61 -40.40 13.00
C SER A 57 -26.22 -39.87 11.70
N LEU A 58 -27.55 -39.80 11.59
CA LEU A 58 -28.21 -39.15 10.45
C LEU A 58 -28.24 -37.62 10.62
N PHE A 59 -27.97 -37.10 11.81
CA PHE A 59 -27.91 -35.68 12.06
C PHE A 59 -26.65 -35.08 11.41
N SER A 60 -26.85 -34.11 10.51
CA SER A 60 -25.81 -33.29 9.89
C SER A 60 -26.06 -31.83 10.22
N VAL A 61 -25.00 -31.17 10.69
CA VAL A 61 -24.99 -29.75 11.01
C VAL A 61 -24.48 -28.98 9.80
N ASN A 62 -25.28 -28.04 9.31
CA ASN A 62 -24.94 -27.26 8.11
C ASN A 62 -24.88 -25.75 8.39
N THR A 63 -25.40 -25.30 9.53
CA THR A 63 -25.44 -23.89 9.92
C THR A 63 -24.94 -23.72 11.36
N PRO A 64 -24.41 -22.54 11.71
CA PRO A 64 -23.98 -22.26 13.08
C PRO A 64 -25.14 -22.33 14.09
N GLY A 65 -26.36 -21.96 13.70
CA GLY A 65 -27.55 -22.13 14.55
C GLY A 65 -27.80 -23.59 14.91
N GLU A 66 -27.74 -24.50 13.92
CA GLU A 66 -27.87 -25.94 14.16
C GLU A 66 -26.74 -26.49 15.04
N ALA A 67 -25.53 -25.94 14.93
CA ALA A 67 -24.40 -26.33 15.76
C ALA A 67 -24.65 -25.98 17.23
N ILE A 68 -25.16 -24.78 17.49
CA ILE A 68 -25.51 -24.30 18.84
C ILE A 68 -26.67 -25.14 19.40
N ASP A 69 -27.72 -25.39 18.61
CA ASP A 69 -28.85 -26.22 19.03
C ASP A 69 -28.42 -27.65 19.36
N ALA A 70 -27.56 -28.25 18.55
CA ALA A 70 -27.01 -29.59 18.79
C ALA A 70 -26.17 -29.65 20.07
N LEU A 71 -25.33 -28.64 20.32
CA LEU A 71 -24.53 -28.54 21.54
C LEU A 71 -25.44 -28.32 22.77
N ASN A 72 -26.46 -27.49 22.65
CA ASN A 72 -27.43 -27.23 23.72
C ASN A 72 -28.31 -28.43 24.03
N LEU A 73 -28.64 -29.26 23.04
CA LEU A 73 -29.40 -30.50 23.22
C LEU A 73 -28.54 -31.57 23.90
N LEU A 74 -27.27 -31.70 23.49
CA LEU A 74 -26.38 -32.73 24.00
C LEU A 74 -25.73 -32.36 25.35
N ARG A 75 -25.58 -31.07 25.68
CA ARG A 75 -24.98 -30.53 26.92
C ARG A 75 -23.74 -31.31 27.40
N SER A 76 -23.85 -32.03 28.52
CA SER A 76 -22.77 -32.82 29.13
C SER A 76 -22.43 -34.09 28.36
N HIS A 77 -23.33 -34.56 27.49
CA HIS A 77 -23.17 -35.79 26.71
C HIS A 77 -22.53 -35.55 25.33
N VAL A 78 -22.14 -34.31 25.02
CA VAL A 78 -21.48 -33.94 23.75
C VAL A 78 -20.25 -34.80 23.47
N TRP A 79 -19.44 -35.10 24.49
CA TRP A 79 -18.24 -35.93 24.36
C TRP A 79 -18.51 -37.36 23.88
N ARG A 80 -19.70 -37.90 24.18
CA ARG A 80 -20.14 -39.23 23.69
C ARG A 80 -20.44 -39.21 22.19
N HIS A 81 -20.74 -38.04 21.63
CA HIS A 81 -21.05 -37.82 20.22
C HIS A 81 -19.95 -37.01 19.53
N TRP A 82 -18.69 -37.44 19.68
CA TRP A 82 -17.51 -36.72 19.16
C TRP A 82 -17.58 -36.34 17.67
N ARG A 83 -18.24 -37.15 16.83
CA ARG A 83 -18.43 -36.83 15.40
C ARG A 83 -19.30 -35.59 15.19
N ILE A 84 -20.38 -35.46 15.97
CA ILE A 84 -21.26 -34.29 15.94
C ILE A 84 -20.48 -33.07 16.46
N LEU A 85 -19.72 -33.25 17.55
CA LEU A 85 -18.86 -32.19 18.07
C LEU A 85 -17.88 -31.67 17.02
N ILE A 86 -17.18 -32.56 16.28
CA ILE A 86 -16.29 -32.14 15.20
C ILE A 86 -17.06 -31.40 14.11
N GLN A 87 -18.25 -31.86 13.72
CA GLN A 87 -19.06 -31.14 12.74
C GLN A 87 -19.43 -29.73 13.22
N CYS A 88 -19.88 -29.60 14.47
CA CYS A 88 -20.19 -28.30 15.06
C CYS A 88 -18.96 -27.38 15.05
N ILE A 89 -17.79 -27.88 15.48
CA ILE A 89 -16.55 -27.10 15.49
C ILE A 89 -16.18 -26.64 14.08
N VAL A 90 -16.19 -27.54 13.10
CA VAL A 90 -15.85 -27.22 11.71
C VAL A 90 -16.81 -26.17 11.13
N VAL A 91 -18.12 -26.34 11.33
CA VAL A 91 -19.14 -25.40 10.83
C VAL A 91 -19.02 -24.04 11.50
N ILE A 92 -18.85 -23.98 12.82
CA ILE A 92 -18.68 -22.72 13.56
C ILE A 92 -17.39 -22.03 13.12
N THR A 93 -16.28 -22.76 13.03
CA THR A 93 -14.98 -22.18 12.65
C THR A 93 -15.00 -21.65 11.23
N LEU A 94 -15.54 -22.41 10.27
CA LEU A 94 -15.66 -21.97 8.89
C LEU A 94 -16.65 -20.80 8.75
N SER A 95 -17.77 -20.83 9.47
CA SER A 95 -18.74 -19.72 9.48
C SER A 95 -18.10 -18.45 10.04
N LEU A 96 -17.34 -18.56 11.14
CA LEU A 96 -16.60 -17.44 11.70
C LEU A 96 -15.54 -16.92 10.71
N MET A 97 -14.82 -17.80 10.02
CA MET A 97 -13.87 -17.42 8.97
C MET A 97 -14.56 -16.70 7.79
N THR A 98 -15.79 -17.10 7.42
CA THR A 98 -16.55 -16.39 6.37
C THR A 98 -17.07 -15.03 6.83
N VAL A 99 -17.41 -14.87 8.12
CA VAL A 99 -17.83 -13.57 8.67
C VAL A 99 -16.63 -12.63 8.83
N LEU A 100 -15.49 -13.18 9.25
CA LEU A 100 -14.24 -12.44 9.45
C LEU A 100 -13.38 -12.37 8.18
N SER A 101 -13.91 -12.72 7.01
CA SER A 101 -13.19 -12.77 5.74
C SER A 101 -12.54 -11.42 5.37
N GLY A 102 -13.23 -10.31 5.62
CA GLY A 102 -12.71 -8.96 5.40
C GLY A 102 -11.48 -8.66 6.27
N PRO A 103 -11.58 -8.73 7.61
CA PRO A 103 -10.43 -8.59 8.49
C PRO A 103 -9.27 -9.53 8.14
N ILE A 104 -9.57 -10.80 7.83
CA ILE A 104 -8.54 -11.78 7.45
C ILE A 104 -7.85 -11.39 6.15
N ALA A 105 -8.59 -10.93 5.13
CA ALA A 105 -8.02 -10.43 3.88
C ALA A 105 -7.11 -9.21 4.12
N LYS A 106 -7.51 -8.33 5.04
CA LYS A 106 -6.69 -7.17 5.44
C LYS A 106 -5.40 -7.58 6.16
N TYR A 107 -5.43 -8.54 7.07
CA TYR A 107 -4.23 -9.00 7.79
C TYR A 107 -3.31 -9.90 6.95
N SER A 108 -3.86 -10.58 5.94
CA SER A 108 -3.09 -11.43 5.03
C SER A 108 -2.41 -10.63 3.92
N THR A 109 -2.70 -9.34 3.78
CA THR A 109 -2.11 -8.45 2.80
C THR A 109 -1.42 -7.28 3.49
N LYS A 110 -0.37 -6.74 2.87
CA LYS A 110 0.24 -5.48 3.30
C LYS A 110 0.79 -4.73 2.10
N MET A 111 0.77 -3.40 2.18
CA MET A 111 1.54 -2.57 1.25
C MET A 111 2.97 -2.48 1.76
N THR A 112 3.93 -2.70 0.87
CA THR A 112 5.34 -2.50 1.21
C THR A 112 6.06 -1.94 0.00
N ASP A 113 7.20 -1.30 0.27
CA ASP A 113 8.05 -0.80 -0.78
C ASP A 113 9.03 -1.87 -1.22
N VAL A 114 9.08 -2.11 -2.52
CA VAL A 114 9.98 -3.08 -3.13
C VAL A 114 10.89 -2.33 -4.10
N ILE A 115 12.18 -2.61 -4.01
CA ILE A 115 13.16 -2.06 -4.95
C ILE A 115 13.22 -2.99 -6.14
N ILE A 116 12.90 -2.49 -7.33
CA ILE A 116 13.05 -3.25 -8.56
C ILE A 116 13.80 -2.44 -9.60
N LYS A 117 14.47 -3.13 -10.53
CA LYS A 117 15.14 -2.48 -11.65
C LYS A 117 14.14 -2.22 -12.77
N THR A 118 14.04 -0.97 -13.20
CA THR A 118 13.17 -0.52 -14.30
C THR A 118 13.87 0.55 -15.11
N GLU A 119 13.49 0.69 -16.38
CA GLU A 119 13.91 1.82 -17.17
C GLU A 119 13.26 3.09 -16.60
N VAL A 120 14.09 4.08 -16.31
CA VAL A 120 13.67 5.40 -15.86
C VAL A 120 14.18 6.42 -16.88
N ASN A 121 13.31 7.37 -17.22
CA ASN A 121 13.71 8.50 -18.04
C ASN A 121 14.51 9.50 -17.22
N GLY A 122 15.42 10.18 -17.87
CA GLY A 122 16.20 11.27 -17.28
C GLY A 122 16.97 11.99 -18.37
N ASN A 123 17.82 12.92 -17.97
CA ASN A 123 18.55 13.76 -18.90
C ASN A 123 20.05 13.59 -18.69
N LEU A 124 20.80 13.48 -19.79
CA LEU A 124 22.26 13.54 -19.73
C LEU A 124 22.73 14.96 -19.44
N ALA A 125 23.79 15.06 -18.65
CA ALA A 125 24.49 16.31 -18.40
C ALA A 125 25.29 16.74 -19.64
N MET A 126 25.17 18.01 -20.00
CA MET A 126 25.85 18.68 -21.10
C MET A 126 26.12 20.12 -20.66
N GLY A 127 27.35 20.59 -20.83
CA GLY A 127 27.78 21.87 -20.28
C GLY A 127 26.87 23.04 -20.66
N HIS A 128 26.50 23.82 -19.64
CA HIS A 128 25.82 25.10 -19.81
C HIS A 128 26.39 26.17 -18.87
N ASN A 129 26.17 27.45 -19.21
CA ASN A 129 26.83 28.59 -18.59
C ASN A 129 26.29 28.90 -17.19
N SER A 130 24.97 28.99 -17.02
CA SER A 130 24.35 29.28 -15.72
C SER A 130 22.85 28.98 -15.72
N MET A 131 22.29 28.86 -14.52
CA MET A 131 20.86 28.78 -14.27
C MET A 131 20.59 29.60 -13.00
N ALA A 132 20.15 30.85 -13.10
CA ALA A 132 20.06 31.73 -11.93
C ALA A 132 18.71 31.69 -11.19
N ASP A 133 17.64 31.22 -11.85
CA ASP A 133 16.27 31.32 -11.33
C ASP A 133 15.49 30.03 -11.60
N SER A 134 15.64 29.03 -10.74
CA SER A 134 14.98 27.72 -10.92
C SER A 134 14.65 27.03 -9.60
N GLN A 135 14.18 27.80 -8.61
CA GLN A 135 13.95 27.36 -7.24
C GLN A 135 13.08 26.10 -7.14
N VAL A 136 11.99 26.02 -7.92
CA VAL A 136 11.12 24.84 -7.93
C VAL A 136 11.85 23.59 -8.42
N LEU A 137 12.64 23.73 -9.50
CA LEU A 137 13.41 22.61 -10.05
C LEU A 137 14.52 22.17 -9.08
N TRP A 138 15.20 23.12 -8.44
CA TRP A 138 16.22 22.82 -7.44
C TRP A 138 15.63 22.08 -6.26
N ASN A 139 14.48 22.53 -5.72
CA ASN A 139 13.85 21.86 -4.59
C ASN A 139 13.42 20.43 -4.96
N LEU A 140 12.76 20.23 -6.11
CA LEU A 140 12.37 18.89 -6.58
C LEU A 140 13.58 17.98 -6.81
N THR A 141 14.67 18.54 -7.34
CA THR A 141 15.91 17.78 -7.57
C THR A 141 16.59 17.42 -6.25
N GLN A 142 16.67 18.36 -5.31
CA GLN A 142 17.22 18.14 -3.98
C GLN A 142 16.45 17.07 -3.22
N GLU A 143 15.11 17.19 -3.17
CA GLU A 143 14.24 16.18 -2.56
C GLU A 143 14.40 14.81 -3.20
N SER A 144 14.51 14.75 -4.53
CA SER A 144 14.73 13.49 -5.26
C SER A 144 16.07 12.84 -4.89
N LEU A 145 17.17 13.62 -4.84
CA LEU A 145 18.50 13.13 -4.47
C LEU A 145 18.56 12.68 -3.01
N ASP A 146 17.95 13.42 -2.10
CA ASP A 146 17.90 13.08 -0.69
C ASP A 146 17.02 11.85 -0.44
N TYR A 147 15.86 11.75 -1.10
CA TYR A 147 15.01 10.56 -1.04
C TYR A 147 15.73 9.31 -1.57
N ALA A 148 16.46 9.46 -2.67
CA ALA A 148 17.22 8.38 -3.27
C ALA A 148 18.43 7.94 -2.41
N GLY A 149 18.84 8.76 -1.44
CA GLY A 149 20.08 8.54 -0.69
C GLY A 149 21.33 8.71 -1.55
N PHE A 150 21.27 9.57 -2.57
CA PHE A 150 22.41 9.86 -3.45
C PHE A 150 23.52 10.55 -2.64
N PRO A 151 24.79 10.12 -2.75
CA PRO A 151 25.86 10.68 -1.95
C PRO A 151 26.23 12.08 -2.44
N THR A 152 26.80 12.91 -1.58
CA THR A 152 27.20 14.29 -1.91
C THR A 152 28.61 14.39 -2.51
N ASP A 153 29.32 13.28 -2.61
CA ASP A 153 30.74 13.18 -3.02
C ASP A 153 30.93 12.93 -4.53
N GLN A 154 29.88 13.06 -5.34
CA GLN A 154 29.92 12.86 -6.80
C GLN A 154 29.05 13.92 -7.50
N LEU A 155 29.37 14.27 -8.74
CA LEU A 155 28.46 15.07 -9.58
C LEU A 155 27.73 14.15 -10.57
N LEU A 156 26.54 14.56 -10.99
CA LEU A 156 25.67 13.70 -11.79
C LEU A 156 25.89 13.93 -13.28
N ASP A 157 26.31 12.89 -13.99
CA ASP A 157 26.35 12.89 -15.46
C ASP A 157 24.97 12.62 -16.09
N TYR A 158 24.03 12.18 -15.26
CA TYR A 158 22.68 11.85 -15.63
C TYR A 158 21.75 12.18 -14.47
N LEU A 159 20.73 12.99 -14.72
CA LEU A 159 19.69 13.32 -13.76
C LEU A 159 18.42 12.53 -14.07
N PRO A 160 18.04 11.54 -13.23
CA PRO A 160 16.76 10.86 -13.37
C PRO A 160 15.60 11.85 -13.21
N ASP A 161 14.48 11.57 -13.88
CA ASP A 161 13.24 12.32 -13.70
C ASP A 161 12.78 12.29 -12.23
N THR A 162 12.58 13.47 -11.65
CA THR A 162 12.22 13.68 -10.24
C THR A 162 10.84 13.09 -9.89
N GLY A 163 10.00 12.80 -10.89
CA GLY A 163 8.73 12.10 -10.69
C GLY A 163 8.87 10.61 -10.31
N ASN A 164 10.05 10.02 -10.48
CA ASN A 164 10.30 8.62 -10.14
C ASN A 164 11.02 8.50 -8.79
N SER A 165 10.55 7.58 -7.93
CA SER A 165 11.16 7.25 -6.64
C SER A 165 12.37 6.33 -6.79
N TRP A 166 13.37 6.75 -7.58
CA TRP A 166 14.61 6.01 -7.76
C TRP A 166 15.44 6.00 -6.47
N ILE A 167 16.31 5.00 -6.34
CA ILE A 167 17.18 4.79 -5.17
C ILE A 167 18.61 4.66 -5.66
N TYR A 168 19.54 5.31 -4.96
CA TYR A 168 20.96 5.22 -5.26
C TYR A 168 21.48 3.81 -4.95
N ARG A 169 22.23 3.26 -5.91
CA ARG A 169 22.96 2.01 -5.79
C ARG A 169 24.32 2.19 -6.47
N PRO A 170 25.45 2.13 -5.76
CA PRO A 170 26.76 2.44 -6.34
C PRO A 170 27.04 1.71 -7.65
N GLU A 171 26.59 0.45 -7.80
CA GLU A 171 26.80 -0.36 -9.00
C GLU A 171 26.03 0.10 -10.25
N GLU A 172 25.07 1.02 -10.11
CA GLU A 172 24.25 1.55 -11.19
C GLU A 172 24.73 2.92 -11.69
N TRP A 173 25.75 3.48 -11.02
CA TRP A 173 26.27 4.82 -11.29
C TRP A 173 27.73 4.73 -11.70
N ASN A 174 28.09 5.51 -12.72
CA ASN A 174 29.44 5.62 -13.22
C ASN A 174 29.73 7.09 -13.53
N ASN A 175 29.61 7.93 -12.50
CA ASN A 175 29.80 9.37 -12.62
C ASN A 175 31.28 9.68 -12.87
N THR A 176 31.53 10.63 -13.77
CA THR A 176 32.87 11.07 -14.16
C THR A 176 33.54 11.95 -13.11
N TRP A 177 32.78 12.53 -12.19
CA TRP A 177 33.30 13.47 -11.20
C TRP A 177 33.09 12.99 -9.77
N SER A 178 34.15 13.12 -8.99
CA SER A 178 34.18 12.92 -7.54
C SER A 178 34.51 14.24 -6.83
N MET A 179 34.01 14.39 -5.60
CA MET A 179 34.17 15.59 -4.79
C MET A 179 34.51 15.18 -3.36
N THR A 180 35.67 15.63 -2.88
CA THR A 180 36.10 15.43 -1.48
C THR A 180 36.12 16.77 -0.77
N CYS A 181 35.35 16.92 0.31
CA CYS A 181 35.20 18.18 1.02
C CYS A 181 35.69 18.09 2.47
N GLN A 182 36.27 19.19 2.95
CA GLN A 182 36.49 19.46 4.37
C GLN A 182 35.46 20.48 4.83
N SER A 183 34.68 20.15 5.87
CA SER A 183 33.66 21.04 6.41
C SER A 183 34.18 21.84 7.60
N THR A 184 33.82 23.13 7.62
CA THR A 184 33.82 23.96 8.81
C THR A 184 32.37 24.13 9.22
N GLU A 185 32.00 23.48 10.33
CA GLU A 185 30.68 23.64 10.93
C GLU A 185 30.45 25.09 11.38
N SER A 186 29.19 25.41 11.69
CA SER A 186 28.81 26.76 12.11
C SER A 186 29.69 27.27 13.25
N THR A 187 30.51 28.28 12.95
CA THR A 187 31.50 28.85 13.86
C THR A 187 31.19 30.33 14.07
N PRO A 188 31.03 30.80 15.32
CA PRO A 188 30.86 32.22 15.61
C PRO A 188 32.14 33.00 15.30
N VAL A 189 31.99 34.24 14.86
CA VAL A 189 33.11 35.13 14.53
C VAL A 189 32.80 36.55 14.99
N ASP A 190 33.79 37.24 15.55
CA ASP A 190 33.67 38.65 15.89
C ASP A 190 33.80 39.47 14.59
N LEU A 191 32.67 39.98 14.10
CA LEU A 191 32.64 40.76 12.87
C LEU A 191 32.72 42.25 13.17
N ARG A 192 33.76 42.89 12.65
CA ARG A 192 33.86 44.35 12.54
C ARG A 192 33.95 44.78 11.09
N LEU A 193 33.00 45.60 10.65
CA LEU A 193 32.98 46.19 9.32
C LEU A 193 33.83 47.45 9.28
N ALA A 194 34.76 47.50 8.34
CA ALA A 194 35.68 48.63 8.18
C ALA A 194 34.98 49.84 7.54
N ALA A 195 35.53 51.04 7.72
CA ALA A 195 35.12 52.23 6.97
C ALA A 195 35.39 52.10 5.45
N ASN A 196 36.37 51.28 5.08
CA ASN A 196 36.79 51.12 3.70
C ASN A 196 35.78 50.29 2.89
N CYS A 197 35.07 50.92 1.95
CA CYS A 197 34.13 50.28 1.06
C CYS A 197 34.61 50.15 -0.40
N THR A 198 35.93 50.15 -0.64
CA THR A 198 36.48 49.96 -1.99
C THR A 198 36.18 48.59 -2.59
N SER A 199 36.07 47.56 -1.74
CA SER A 199 35.75 46.20 -2.14
C SER A 199 35.08 45.44 -1.00
N PHE A 200 34.54 44.26 -1.30
CA PHE A 200 33.98 43.38 -0.28
C PHE A 200 35.05 42.96 0.74
N GLU A 201 36.23 42.61 0.26
CA GLU A 201 37.36 42.20 1.08
C GLU A 201 37.83 43.32 1.99
N SER A 202 37.87 44.56 1.51
CA SER A 202 38.25 45.71 2.35
C SER A 202 37.19 45.99 3.42
N LYS A 203 35.91 45.75 3.10
CA LYS A 203 34.78 46.05 3.98
C LYS A 203 34.67 45.06 5.14
N PHE A 204 34.92 43.78 4.87
CA PHE A 204 34.84 42.69 5.85
C PHE A 204 36.21 42.31 6.45
N ALA A 205 37.30 42.98 6.09
CA ALA A 205 38.61 42.80 6.72
C ALA A 205 38.64 43.30 8.17
N PRO A 206 39.42 42.64 9.06
CA PRO A 206 40.23 41.44 8.81
C PRO A 206 39.45 40.12 8.92
N SER A 207 38.20 40.17 9.40
CA SER A 207 37.36 39.00 9.69
C SER A 207 37.18 38.08 8.48
N LEU A 208 37.14 38.64 7.27
CA LEU A 208 37.01 37.85 6.04
C LEU A 208 38.14 36.83 5.86
N LEU A 209 39.37 37.14 6.28
CA LEU A 209 40.49 36.20 6.16
C LEU A 209 40.28 34.95 7.04
N GLN A 210 39.60 35.10 8.18
CA GLN A 210 39.23 33.98 9.04
C GLN A 210 38.06 33.18 8.47
N ILE A 211 37.04 33.88 7.97
CA ILE A 211 35.80 33.28 7.44
C ILE A 211 36.09 32.54 6.12
N PHE A 212 36.71 33.23 5.16
CA PHE A 212 36.87 32.79 3.78
C PHE A 212 38.20 33.27 3.18
N PRO A 213 39.35 32.65 3.55
CA PRO A 213 40.68 33.09 3.10
C PRO A 213 40.85 33.05 1.58
N GLN A 214 40.10 32.21 0.88
CA GLN A 214 40.12 32.07 -0.57
C GLN A 214 39.71 33.36 -1.29
N ALA A 215 39.00 34.29 -0.63
CA ALA A 215 38.73 35.62 -1.18
C ALA A 215 40.01 36.40 -1.56
N TYR A 216 41.16 36.05 -0.97
CA TYR A 216 42.44 36.72 -1.22
C TYR A 216 43.40 35.94 -2.13
N PHE A 217 43.16 34.63 -2.33
CA PHE A 217 44.16 33.73 -2.91
C PHE A 217 43.62 32.87 -4.06
N ALA A 218 42.30 32.87 -4.30
CA ALA A 218 41.72 32.15 -5.41
C ALA A 218 41.83 32.92 -6.72
N GLU A 219 41.85 32.19 -7.84
CA GLU A 219 41.78 32.73 -9.19
C GLU A 219 40.43 33.41 -9.43
N ASP A 220 39.34 32.73 -9.04
CA ASP A 220 37.98 33.26 -9.06
C ASP A 220 37.45 33.44 -7.63
N PHE A 221 36.89 34.61 -7.35
CA PHE A 221 36.12 34.89 -6.13
C PHE A 221 34.86 35.68 -6.47
N TYR A 222 33.71 35.15 -6.04
CA TYR A 222 32.41 35.77 -6.22
C TYR A 222 31.59 35.65 -4.94
N TYR A 223 30.70 36.61 -4.72
CA TYR A 223 29.77 36.59 -3.61
C TYR A 223 28.43 37.18 -4.03
N ASN A 224 27.39 36.83 -3.29
CA ASN A 224 26.08 37.47 -3.37
C ASN A 224 25.51 37.53 -1.95
N TYR A 225 24.57 38.43 -1.71
CA TYR A 225 23.99 38.63 -0.40
C TYR A 225 22.49 38.90 -0.45
N GLY A 226 21.82 38.56 0.64
CA GLY A 226 20.46 38.96 0.93
C GLY A 226 20.39 39.60 2.31
N ASP A 227 19.62 40.68 2.44
CA ASP A 227 19.46 41.37 3.72
C ASP A 227 17.99 41.64 4.07
N PHE A 228 17.77 41.86 5.37
CA PHE A 228 16.56 42.45 5.91
C PHE A 228 16.94 43.63 6.81
N TYR A 229 16.36 44.80 6.55
CA TYR A 229 16.62 46.02 7.30
C TYR A 229 15.33 46.60 7.88
N ILE A 230 15.38 47.02 9.14
CA ILE A 230 14.24 47.62 9.87
C ILE A 230 14.08 49.08 9.46
N ASN A 231 15.20 49.79 9.29
CA ASN A 231 15.24 51.20 8.96
C ASN A 231 16.48 51.55 8.12
N GLN A 232 16.65 52.82 7.77
CA GLN A 232 17.76 53.28 6.92
C GLN A 232 19.16 53.12 7.55
N THR A 233 19.24 52.87 8.86
CA THR A 233 20.48 52.81 9.65
C THR A 233 20.83 51.43 10.21
N TYR A 234 19.95 50.44 10.05
CA TYR A 234 20.10 49.14 10.70
C TYR A 234 19.63 47.98 9.81
N ILE A 235 20.57 47.08 9.48
CA ILE A 235 20.30 45.77 8.89
C ILE A 235 20.17 44.79 10.04
N GLN A 236 19.00 44.19 10.19
CA GLN A 236 18.75 43.21 11.24
C GLN A 236 19.48 41.91 10.94
N ASP A 237 19.39 41.41 9.71
CA ASP A 237 20.06 40.18 9.29
C ASP A 237 20.65 40.34 7.89
N LEU A 238 21.87 39.83 7.72
CA LEU A 238 22.60 39.73 6.47
C LEU A 238 23.01 38.28 6.25
N LEU A 239 22.67 37.73 5.09
CA LEU A 239 23.18 36.46 4.58
C LEU A 239 24.11 36.76 3.41
N VAL A 240 25.34 36.26 3.44
CA VAL A 240 26.29 36.32 2.32
C VAL A 240 26.69 34.90 1.95
N ILE A 241 26.62 34.61 0.65
CA ILE A 241 27.15 33.38 0.09
C ILE A 241 28.38 33.73 -0.73
N MET A 242 29.48 33.02 -0.46
CA MET A 242 30.77 33.19 -1.11
C MET A 242 31.12 31.92 -1.87
N TYR A 243 31.70 32.09 -3.04
CA TYR A 243 32.26 31.04 -3.87
C TYR A 243 33.66 31.46 -4.31
N ALA A 244 34.60 30.53 -4.25
CA ALA A 244 35.91 30.69 -4.86
C ALA A 244 36.37 29.40 -5.50
N ALA A 245 37.17 29.50 -6.57
CA ALA A 245 37.72 28.34 -7.25
C ALA A 245 39.13 28.59 -7.78
N ASN A 246 39.93 27.53 -7.75
CA ASN A 246 41.22 27.42 -8.41
C ASN A 246 41.18 26.23 -9.37
N TYR A 247 41.55 26.47 -10.63
CA TYR A 247 41.49 25.43 -11.65
C TYR A 247 42.90 24.93 -11.98
N THR A 248 43.03 23.61 -12.10
CA THR A 248 44.32 22.97 -12.39
C THR A 248 44.14 21.79 -13.34
N ASP A 249 45.20 21.48 -14.10
CA ASP A 249 45.23 20.35 -15.05
C ASP A 249 44.18 20.48 -16.17
N TYR A 250 44.34 21.51 -17.00
CA TYR A 250 43.48 21.76 -18.17
C TYR A 250 43.68 20.70 -19.25
N GLU A 251 42.58 20.15 -19.78
CA GLU A 251 42.63 19.21 -20.88
C GLU A 251 42.06 19.82 -22.17
N GLU A 252 42.94 20.08 -23.13
CA GLU A 252 42.58 20.72 -24.41
C GLU A 252 41.57 19.91 -25.24
N SER A 253 41.57 18.57 -25.16
CA SER A 253 40.68 17.74 -25.96
C SER A 253 39.21 17.87 -25.59
N THR A 254 38.92 18.18 -24.32
CA THR A 254 37.56 18.35 -23.80
C THR A 254 37.23 19.80 -23.51
N GLY A 255 38.24 20.67 -23.42
CA GLY A 255 38.07 22.06 -23.06
C GLY A 255 37.69 22.25 -21.59
N THR A 256 38.05 21.28 -20.72
CA THR A 256 37.67 21.26 -19.31
C THR A 256 38.88 21.10 -18.40
N TRP A 257 38.76 21.62 -17.18
CA TRP A 257 39.74 21.39 -16.12
C TRP A 257 39.54 20.03 -15.47
N ARG A 258 40.61 19.32 -15.10
CA ARG A 258 40.49 17.99 -14.46
C ARG A 258 40.39 18.06 -12.94
N THR A 259 40.95 19.11 -12.34
CA THR A 259 40.93 19.30 -10.89
C THR A 259 40.55 20.74 -10.56
N ILE A 260 39.52 20.89 -9.73
CA ILE A 260 39.02 22.18 -9.26
C ILE A 260 39.07 22.16 -7.74
N ASP A 261 39.86 23.05 -7.15
CA ASP A 261 39.85 23.30 -5.72
C ASP A 261 38.89 24.47 -5.47
N LEU A 262 37.67 24.15 -5.04
CA LEU A 262 36.61 25.12 -4.79
C LEU A 262 36.37 25.32 -3.29
N SER A 263 35.92 26.50 -2.91
CA SER A 263 35.47 26.82 -1.56
C SER A 263 34.11 27.50 -1.64
N MET A 264 33.21 27.11 -0.74
CA MET A 264 31.89 27.73 -0.60
C MET A 264 31.66 28.08 0.86
N GLY A 265 31.22 29.30 1.12
CA GLY A 265 30.97 29.79 2.47
C GLY A 265 29.58 30.41 2.56
N ALA A 266 28.86 30.12 3.64
CA ALA A 266 27.69 30.87 4.05
C ALA A 266 28.03 31.64 5.31
N PHE A 267 27.79 32.95 5.26
CA PHE A 267 28.05 33.87 6.34
C PHE A 267 26.74 34.55 6.73
N HIS A 268 26.40 34.50 8.01
CA HIS A 268 25.25 35.18 8.58
C HIS A 268 25.73 36.18 9.63
N ALA A 269 25.20 37.39 9.58
CA ALA A 269 25.44 38.40 10.60
C ALA A 269 24.15 39.14 10.95
N HIS A 270 23.99 39.36 12.26
CA HIS A 270 22.84 40.00 12.87
C HIS A 270 23.27 41.35 13.47
N GLY A 271 22.42 42.36 13.30
CA GLY A 271 22.60 43.70 13.84
C GLY A 271 23.79 44.43 13.25
N ILE A 272 23.73 44.73 11.95
CA ILE A 272 24.79 45.43 11.22
C ILE A 272 24.37 46.89 10.98
N PRO A 273 25.27 47.86 11.21
CA PRO A 273 25.01 49.24 10.80
C PRO A 273 24.72 49.33 9.30
N LYS A 274 23.69 50.09 8.91
CA LYS A 274 23.39 50.41 7.51
C LYS A 274 23.76 51.85 7.23
N ASN A 275 24.25 52.10 6.02
CA ASN A 275 24.47 53.42 5.47
C ASN A 275 23.56 53.61 4.24
N ASP A 276 23.24 54.86 3.91
CA ASP A 276 22.30 55.20 2.82
C ASP A 276 23.01 55.43 1.48
N SER A 277 24.13 54.72 1.27
CA SER A 277 24.88 54.79 0.03
C SER A 277 24.24 53.91 -1.05
N ASP A 278 24.19 54.42 -2.28
CA ASP A 278 23.79 53.67 -3.47
C ASP A 278 24.84 52.63 -3.91
N TRP A 279 26.05 52.67 -3.34
CA TRP A 279 27.10 51.69 -3.64
C TRP A 279 26.95 50.47 -2.73
N ASP A 280 26.79 49.28 -3.32
CA ASP A 280 26.53 48.01 -2.62
C ASP A 280 27.46 47.78 -1.43
N MET A 281 28.77 48.02 -1.57
CA MET A 281 29.75 47.81 -0.49
C MET A 281 29.67 48.88 0.60
N CYS A 282 29.31 50.10 0.23
CA CYS A 282 29.17 51.22 1.16
C CYS A 282 27.79 51.24 1.84
N ARG A 283 26.86 50.35 1.45
CA ARG A 283 25.55 50.14 2.10
C ARG A 283 25.69 49.60 3.52
N PHE A 284 26.72 48.80 3.78
CA PHE A 284 27.06 48.39 5.14
C PHE A 284 27.82 49.54 5.82
N GLY A 285 27.34 49.99 6.97
CA GLY A 285 27.98 51.01 7.80
C GLY A 285 29.27 50.50 8.44
N GLU A 286 30.05 51.39 9.04
CA GLU A 286 31.19 51.02 9.89
C GLU A 286 30.69 50.64 11.28
N GLY A 287 31.22 49.57 11.87
CA GLY A 287 30.90 49.15 13.23
C GLY A 287 31.02 47.65 13.44
N GLU A 288 30.67 47.21 14.64
CA GLU A 288 30.65 45.79 15.00
C GLU A 288 29.25 45.22 14.78
N ALA A 289 29.16 43.98 14.29
CA ALA A 289 27.89 43.26 14.26
C ALA A 289 27.60 42.68 15.65
N GLU A 290 26.33 42.59 16.01
CA GLU A 290 25.93 42.05 17.32
C GLU A 290 26.24 40.56 17.44
N ARG A 291 26.00 39.81 16.36
CA ARG A 291 26.32 38.38 16.26
C ARG A 291 26.71 38.06 14.82
N ALA A 292 27.71 37.22 14.61
CA ALA A 292 28.02 36.69 13.30
C ALA A 292 28.50 35.24 13.39
N SER A 293 28.16 34.45 12.39
CA SER A 293 28.59 33.06 12.26
C SER A 293 28.80 32.70 10.80
N TYR A 294 29.63 31.69 10.56
CA TYR A 294 29.84 31.18 9.22
C TYR A 294 29.93 29.65 9.20
N SER A 295 29.58 29.08 8.06
CA SER A 295 29.88 27.71 7.69
C SER A 295 30.65 27.73 6.36
N ARG A 296 31.51 26.73 6.15
CA ARG A 296 32.32 26.65 4.93
C ARG A 296 32.56 25.21 4.53
N ILE A 297 32.67 24.97 3.24
CA ILE A 297 33.26 23.74 2.69
C ILE A 297 34.41 24.10 1.76
N ASP A 298 35.51 23.36 1.92
CA ASP A 298 36.65 23.40 1.03
C ASP A 298 36.71 22.05 0.31
N CYS A 299 36.40 22.06 -0.99
CA CYS A 299 36.23 20.85 -1.78
C CYS A 299 37.26 20.74 -2.90
N ARG A 300 37.75 19.53 -3.10
CA ARG A 300 38.54 19.15 -4.27
C ARG A 300 37.67 18.30 -5.17
N VAL A 301 37.33 18.85 -6.34
CA VAL A 301 36.53 18.21 -7.37
C VAL A 301 37.48 17.65 -8.43
N LYS A 302 37.40 16.34 -8.68
CA LYS A 302 38.30 15.62 -9.57
C LYS A 302 37.54 14.76 -10.55
N ARG A 303 37.98 14.79 -11.80
CA ARG A 303 37.47 13.93 -12.85
C ARG A 303 38.19 12.57 -12.86
N ASP A 304 37.43 11.48 -12.89
CA ASP A 304 37.94 10.11 -13.03
C ASP A 304 38.27 9.81 -14.51
N LEU A 305 39.52 9.44 -14.76
CA LEU A 305 40.08 9.22 -16.10
C LEU A 305 39.54 7.95 -16.78
N GLY A 306 38.97 7.00 -16.01
CA GLY A 306 38.60 5.67 -16.52
C GLY A 306 37.23 5.55 -17.20
N SER A 307 36.34 6.54 -17.03
CA SER A 307 34.91 6.41 -17.38
C SER A 307 34.52 7.00 -18.76
N PHE A 308 35.49 7.48 -19.53
CA PHE A 308 35.23 8.25 -20.75
C PHE A 308 34.77 7.38 -21.93
N GLY A 309 33.45 7.14 -22.03
CA GLY A 309 32.82 6.64 -23.25
C GLY A 309 32.62 7.76 -24.29
N ASP A 310 32.00 8.88 -23.85
CA ASP A 310 31.70 10.04 -24.69
C ASP A 310 32.06 11.33 -23.93
N ALA A 311 33.09 12.03 -24.41
CA ALA A 311 33.63 13.25 -23.80
C ALA A 311 32.63 14.38 -23.58
N PHE A 312 31.53 14.32 -24.30
CA PHE A 312 30.56 15.38 -24.41
C PHE A 312 29.49 15.31 -23.31
N PHE A 313 29.23 14.11 -22.77
CA PHE A 313 28.15 13.86 -21.81
C PHE A 313 28.72 13.59 -20.42
N GLY A 314 28.62 14.60 -19.56
CA GLY A 314 29.12 14.57 -18.19
C GLY A 314 28.81 15.87 -17.47
N ALA A 315 29.04 15.93 -16.16
CA ALA A 315 28.93 17.17 -15.41
C ALA A 315 30.04 18.16 -15.81
N TYR A 316 29.75 19.46 -15.77
CA TYR A 316 30.66 20.57 -16.10
C TYR A 316 30.73 21.55 -14.93
N PRO A 317 31.49 21.22 -13.86
CA PRO A 317 31.65 22.06 -12.68
C PRO A 317 32.40 23.39 -12.94
N ASP A 318 33.11 23.51 -14.07
CA ASP A 318 33.92 24.66 -14.48
C ASP A 318 33.23 25.62 -15.47
N ALA A 319 32.00 25.32 -15.91
CA ALA A 319 31.42 26.06 -17.03
C ALA A 319 30.88 27.44 -16.65
N GLY A 320 31.60 28.48 -17.10
CA GLY A 320 31.06 29.74 -17.59
C GLY A 320 30.85 30.83 -16.55
N ASP A 321 29.62 30.95 -16.06
CA ASP A 321 29.20 32.07 -15.22
C ASP A 321 29.23 31.66 -13.74
N VAL A 322 30.44 31.65 -13.20
CA VAL A 322 30.74 31.31 -11.81
C VAL A 322 30.02 32.25 -10.82
N SER A 323 29.74 33.49 -11.23
CA SER A 323 29.00 34.48 -10.43
C SER A 323 27.54 34.09 -10.18
N ALA A 324 26.97 33.22 -11.03
CA ALA A 324 25.62 32.69 -10.84
C ALA A 324 25.53 31.71 -9.66
N ILE A 325 26.63 31.10 -9.22
CA ILE A 325 26.63 30.14 -8.12
C ILE A 325 26.15 30.81 -6.82
N PRO A 326 26.84 31.82 -6.24
CA PRO A 326 26.39 32.45 -5.01
C PRO A 326 25.01 33.11 -5.17
N THR A 327 24.70 33.64 -6.36
CA THR A 327 23.37 34.17 -6.70
C THR A 327 22.27 33.13 -6.56
N SER A 328 22.52 31.90 -7.04
CA SER A 328 21.55 30.81 -6.99
C SER A 328 21.36 30.28 -5.57
N PHE A 329 22.43 30.25 -4.77
CA PHE A 329 22.34 29.94 -3.34
C PHE A 329 21.47 30.96 -2.62
N VAL A 330 21.75 32.27 -2.78
CA VAL A 330 20.91 33.31 -2.20
C VAL A 330 19.48 33.14 -2.69
N GLY A 331 19.25 33.02 -3.99
CA GLY A 331 17.92 32.82 -4.57
C GLY A 331 17.14 31.62 -4.00
N ASN A 332 17.83 30.53 -3.64
CA ASN A 332 17.21 29.33 -3.06
C ASN A 332 16.87 29.49 -1.57
N PHE A 333 17.74 30.13 -0.79
CA PHE A 333 17.57 30.24 0.67
C PHE A 333 16.92 31.56 1.13
N PHE A 334 16.87 32.59 0.27
CA PHE A 334 16.46 33.95 0.63
C PHE A 334 15.02 34.04 1.13
N ALA A 335 14.08 33.28 0.55
CA ALA A 335 12.68 33.34 0.97
C ALA A 335 12.51 32.90 2.44
N ARG A 336 13.14 31.78 2.83
CA ARG A 336 13.15 31.29 4.22
C ARG A 336 13.87 32.28 5.13
N PHE A 337 15.09 32.67 4.76
CA PHE A 337 15.90 33.64 5.51
C PHE A 337 15.13 34.94 5.81
N LYS A 338 14.48 35.51 4.78
CA LYS A 338 13.75 36.77 4.91
C LYS A 338 12.50 36.62 5.77
N GLN A 339 11.81 35.49 5.70
CA GLN A 339 10.68 35.22 6.57
C GLN A 339 11.11 35.11 8.04
N GLU A 340 12.18 34.34 8.31
CA GLU A 340 12.74 34.18 9.67
C GLU A 340 13.17 35.54 10.24
N ALA A 341 13.82 36.40 9.44
CA ALA A 341 14.23 37.73 9.85
C ALA A 341 13.04 38.68 10.15
N ILE A 342 11.98 38.64 9.32
CA ILE A 342 10.77 39.46 9.53
C ILE A 342 10.03 39.05 10.81
N GLU A 343 9.98 37.75 11.08
CA GLU A 343 9.29 37.18 12.24
C GLU A 343 10.13 37.21 13.52
N ASP A 344 11.34 37.78 13.48
CA ASP A 344 12.33 37.83 14.58
C ASP A 344 12.61 36.43 15.18
N LEU A 345 12.70 35.43 14.29
CA LEU A 345 13.03 34.05 14.62
C LEU A 345 14.54 33.81 14.50
N ASP A 346 15.04 32.76 15.15
CA ASP A 346 16.42 32.30 14.94
C ASP A 346 16.61 31.88 13.47
N ILE A 347 17.55 32.52 12.78
CA ILE A 347 17.85 32.26 11.36
C ILE A 347 18.41 30.83 11.19
N SER A 348 17.81 30.06 10.27
CA SER A 348 18.26 28.72 9.92
C SER A 348 19.64 28.75 9.27
N ILE A 349 20.65 28.28 9.98
CA ILE A 349 22.04 28.23 9.52
C ILE A 349 22.16 27.27 8.32
N ILE A 350 22.78 27.74 7.23
CA ILE A 350 23.12 26.89 6.09
C ILE A 350 24.28 25.99 6.50
N THR A 351 24.04 24.68 6.59
CA THR A 351 25.07 23.73 7.03
C THR A 351 26.08 23.43 5.91
N PRO A 352 27.28 22.91 6.24
CA PRO A 352 28.21 22.42 5.22
C PRO A 352 27.61 21.39 4.26
N ARG A 353 26.70 20.54 4.76
CA ARG A 353 25.96 19.58 3.93
C ARG A 353 25.01 20.29 2.96
N ASP A 354 24.33 21.35 3.39
CA ASP A 354 23.45 22.14 2.52
C ASP A 354 24.24 22.82 1.40
N LEU A 355 25.42 23.36 1.72
CA LEU A 355 26.35 23.92 0.72
C LEU A 355 26.74 22.88 -0.33
N GLN A 356 27.16 21.69 0.12
CA GLN A 356 27.59 20.62 -0.76
C GLN A 356 26.44 20.06 -1.62
N ARG A 357 25.28 19.81 -1.00
CA ARG A 357 24.11 19.27 -1.69
C ARG A 357 23.54 20.27 -2.70
N PHE A 358 23.42 21.54 -2.34
CA PHE A 358 22.88 22.53 -3.26
C PHE A 358 23.82 22.78 -4.44
N TYR A 359 25.15 22.76 -4.24
CA TYR A 359 26.10 22.81 -5.35
C TYR A 359 25.90 21.64 -6.33
N GLN A 360 25.72 20.42 -5.82
CA GLN A 360 25.42 19.25 -6.65
C GLN A 360 24.09 19.39 -7.41
N VAL A 361 23.04 19.88 -6.76
CA VAL A 361 21.73 20.15 -7.37
C VAL A 361 21.85 21.21 -8.47
N TYR A 362 22.56 22.30 -8.18
CA TYR A 362 22.80 23.38 -9.12
C TYR A 362 23.52 22.86 -10.37
N MET A 363 24.62 22.12 -10.19
CA MET A 363 25.37 21.54 -11.31
C MET A 363 24.52 20.55 -12.12
N ALA A 364 23.81 19.65 -11.44
CA ALA A 364 22.95 18.67 -12.12
C ALA A 364 21.84 19.34 -12.95
N THR A 365 21.23 20.40 -12.42
CA THR A 365 20.12 21.11 -13.11
C THR A 365 20.62 22.02 -14.22
N LYS A 366 21.71 22.77 -13.99
CA LYS A 366 22.40 23.57 -15.00
C LYS A 366 22.81 22.72 -16.19
N ASP A 367 23.45 21.58 -15.95
CA ASP A 367 23.99 20.76 -17.03
C ASP A 367 22.90 19.93 -17.74
N THR A 368 21.71 19.77 -17.16
CA THR A 368 20.63 18.99 -17.79
C THR A 368 19.51 19.85 -18.40
N GLN A 369 19.66 21.18 -18.39
CA GLN A 369 18.62 22.10 -18.85
C GLN A 369 18.23 21.93 -20.34
N ASN A 370 19.16 21.44 -21.18
CA ASN A 370 18.89 21.19 -22.60
C ASN A 370 18.02 19.95 -22.83
N LYS A 371 17.76 19.17 -21.77
CA LYS A 371 16.89 17.99 -21.76
C LYS A 371 17.25 17.01 -22.88
N LEU A 372 18.40 16.37 -22.78
CA LEU A 372 18.78 15.25 -23.65
C LEU A 372 18.24 13.95 -23.05
N PRO A 373 17.04 13.48 -23.45
CA PRO A 373 16.36 12.41 -22.76
C PRO A 373 17.05 11.07 -23.05
N VAL A 374 17.35 10.32 -22.00
CA VAL A 374 17.87 8.95 -22.08
C VAL A 374 17.13 8.07 -21.09
N ARG A 375 17.02 6.79 -21.41
CA ARG A 375 16.51 5.76 -20.49
C ARG A 375 17.67 4.97 -19.93
N ARG A 376 17.73 4.87 -18.60
CA ARG A 376 18.69 4.02 -17.90
C ARG A 376 17.96 3.03 -17.00
N LEU A 377 18.48 1.81 -16.93
CA LEU A 377 17.97 0.79 -16.01
C LEU A 377 18.48 1.14 -14.60
N MET A 378 17.56 1.47 -13.70
CA MET A 378 17.91 1.81 -12.32
C MET A 378 16.92 1.21 -11.33
N SER A 379 17.36 1.15 -10.08
CA SER A 379 16.58 0.70 -8.95
C SER A 379 15.54 1.76 -8.55
N VAL A 380 14.26 1.41 -8.67
CA VAL A 380 13.14 2.26 -8.27
C VAL A 380 12.38 1.60 -7.15
N LYS A 381 12.09 2.39 -6.13
CA LYS A 381 11.24 2.01 -5.01
C LYS A 381 9.79 2.15 -5.43
N VAL A 382 9.10 1.02 -5.51
CA VAL A 382 7.69 0.97 -5.89
C VAL A 382 6.88 0.33 -4.79
N ALA A 383 5.72 0.91 -4.51
CA ALA A 383 4.78 0.30 -3.61
C ALA A 383 4.18 -0.94 -4.30
N ALA A 384 4.25 -2.09 -3.63
CA ALA A 384 3.64 -3.33 -4.11
C ALA A 384 2.90 -4.04 -2.98
N VAL A 385 1.86 -4.77 -3.36
CA VAL A 385 1.08 -5.58 -2.43
C VAL A 385 1.81 -6.89 -2.17
N GLN A 386 1.97 -7.22 -0.90
CA GLN A 386 2.49 -8.50 -0.46
C GLN A 386 1.39 -9.34 0.17
N LEU A 387 1.37 -10.63 -0.18
CA LEU A 387 0.46 -11.63 0.35
C LEU A 387 1.20 -12.57 1.30
N SER A 388 0.60 -12.89 2.45
CA SER A 388 1.16 -13.85 3.40
C SER A 388 1.20 -15.26 2.80
N THR A 389 2.40 -15.83 2.72
CA THR A 389 2.63 -17.19 2.20
C THR A 389 1.93 -18.27 3.02
N VAL A 390 1.89 -18.10 4.35
CA VAL A 390 1.19 -19.00 5.28
C VAL A 390 -0.31 -19.00 4.99
N PHE A 391 -0.87 -17.82 4.77
CA PHE A 391 -2.28 -17.68 4.43
C PHE A 391 -2.59 -18.35 3.09
N THR A 392 -1.79 -18.11 2.05
CA THR A 392 -1.94 -18.78 0.75
C THR A 392 -1.86 -20.30 0.88
N ALA A 393 -0.96 -20.82 1.71
CA ALA A 393 -0.82 -22.27 1.94
C ALA A 393 -2.07 -22.87 2.62
N VAL A 394 -2.59 -22.24 3.68
CA VAL A 394 -3.80 -22.71 4.38
C VAL A 394 -5.00 -22.75 3.45
N PHE A 395 -5.23 -21.69 2.67
CA PHE A 395 -6.34 -21.65 1.72
C PHE A 395 -6.14 -22.57 0.51
N GLY A 396 -4.89 -22.76 0.07
CA GLY A 396 -4.55 -23.77 -0.94
C GLY A 396 -4.88 -25.18 -0.47
N LEU A 397 -4.59 -25.52 0.80
CA LEU A 397 -4.95 -26.80 1.40
C LEU A 397 -6.47 -26.97 1.54
N LEU A 398 -7.19 -25.92 1.96
CA LEU A 398 -8.65 -25.93 2.01
C LEU A 398 -9.26 -26.13 0.62
N ALA A 399 -8.75 -25.44 -0.40
CA ALA A 399 -9.20 -25.62 -1.78
C ALA A 399 -8.94 -27.05 -2.28
N LEU A 400 -7.75 -27.59 -2.03
CA LEU A 400 -7.40 -28.98 -2.37
C LEU A 400 -8.34 -29.97 -1.68
N PHE A 401 -8.61 -29.78 -0.39
CA PHE A 401 -9.56 -30.60 0.37
C PHE A 401 -10.96 -30.56 -0.27
N ASN A 402 -11.46 -29.38 -0.66
CA ASN A 402 -12.74 -29.25 -1.35
C ASN A 402 -12.75 -29.98 -2.70
N CYS A 403 -11.68 -29.87 -3.49
CA CYS A 403 -11.57 -30.59 -4.76
C CYS A 403 -11.61 -32.11 -4.55
N LEU A 404 -10.86 -32.63 -3.57
CA LEU A 404 -10.83 -34.07 -3.27
C LEU A 404 -12.15 -34.57 -2.69
N ALA A 405 -12.74 -33.83 -1.76
CA ALA A 405 -14.04 -34.18 -1.16
C ALA A 405 -15.17 -34.08 -2.20
N GLY A 406 -15.14 -33.08 -3.08
CA GLY A 406 -16.06 -32.96 -4.21
C GLY A 406 -15.90 -34.10 -5.21
N ALA A 407 -14.66 -34.47 -5.58
CA ALA A 407 -14.38 -35.57 -6.50
C ALA A 407 -14.82 -36.92 -5.92
N THR A 408 -14.50 -37.19 -4.64
CA THR A 408 -14.92 -38.42 -3.96
C THR A 408 -16.44 -38.50 -3.81
N TYR A 409 -17.11 -37.39 -3.48
CA TYR A 409 -18.57 -37.31 -3.47
C TYR A 409 -19.17 -37.57 -4.85
N GLY A 410 -18.63 -36.94 -5.91
CA GLY A 410 -19.06 -37.15 -7.29
C GLY A 410 -18.89 -38.60 -7.75
N LEU A 411 -17.73 -39.21 -7.49
CA LEU A 411 -17.49 -40.62 -7.77
C LEU A 411 -18.45 -41.53 -6.99
N MET A 412 -18.69 -41.24 -5.71
CA MET A 412 -19.64 -42.00 -4.90
C MET A 412 -21.07 -41.90 -5.42
N PHE A 413 -21.50 -40.71 -5.85
CA PHE A 413 -22.80 -40.48 -6.45
C PHE A 413 -22.96 -41.24 -7.77
N LEU A 414 -21.92 -41.27 -8.60
CA LEU A 414 -21.93 -42.04 -9.85
C LEU A 414 -22.00 -43.55 -9.60
N HIS A 415 -21.23 -44.06 -8.63
CA HIS A 415 -21.13 -45.50 -8.41
C HIS A 415 -22.31 -46.08 -7.61
N ASN A 416 -22.92 -45.31 -6.71
CA ASN A 416 -24.01 -45.79 -5.84
C ASN A 416 -25.33 -45.06 -6.12
N ARG A 417 -25.58 -44.65 -7.37
CA ARG A 417 -26.68 -43.76 -7.74
C ARG A 417 -28.04 -44.27 -7.25
N GLU A 418 -28.30 -45.57 -7.37
CA GLU A 418 -29.56 -46.19 -6.92
C GLU A 418 -29.71 -46.17 -5.40
N ALA A 419 -28.67 -46.56 -4.67
CA ALA A 419 -28.67 -46.53 -3.21
C ALA A 419 -28.83 -45.10 -2.69
N VAL A 420 -28.15 -44.13 -3.31
CA VAL A 420 -28.24 -42.71 -2.93
C VAL A 420 -29.60 -42.10 -3.31
N ALA A 421 -30.24 -42.56 -4.38
CA ALA A 421 -31.59 -42.13 -4.75
C ALA A 421 -32.66 -42.63 -3.77
N SER A 422 -32.42 -43.75 -3.08
CA SER A 422 -33.34 -44.28 -2.06
C SER A 422 -33.28 -43.53 -0.72
N VAL A 423 -32.21 -42.76 -0.48
CA VAL A 423 -32.02 -42.02 0.78
C VAL A 423 -32.53 -40.58 0.61
N PRO A 424 -33.27 -40.03 1.58
CA PRO A 424 -33.63 -38.63 1.60
C PRO A 424 -32.40 -37.73 1.42
N GLN A 425 -32.42 -36.88 0.40
CA GLN A 425 -31.29 -36.02 0.08
C GLN A 425 -31.34 -34.69 0.82
N SER A 426 -32.42 -34.38 1.52
CA SER A 426 -32.56 -33.13 2.24
C SER A 426 -33.34 -33.33 3.53
N LYS A 427 -33.23 -32.37 4.45
CA LYS A 427 -34.10 -32.33 5.63
C LYS A 427 -35.57 -32.29 5.22
N LEU A 428 -35.88 -31.62 4.11
CA LEU A 428 -37.20 -31.58 3.50
C LEU A 428 -37.66 -32.97 3.04
N ASP A 429 -36.79 -33.77 2.42
CA ASP A 429 -37.11 -35.15 2.06
C ASP A 429 -37.37 -36.03 3.29
N TRP A 430 -36.63 -35.83 4.39
CA TRP A 430 -36.91 -36.55 5.64
C TRP A 430 -38.23 -36.13 6.27
N LEU A 431 -38.53 -34.83 6.25
CA LEU A 431 -39.78 -34.31 6.77
C LEU A 431 -40.95 -34.90 5.96
N LEU A 432 -40.84 -34.93 4.63
CA LEU A 432 -41.78 -35.62 3.73
C LEU A 432 -41.89 -37.13 4.01
N GLN A 433 -40.76 -37.81 4.21
CA GLN A 433 -40.77 -39.24 4.53
C GLN A 433 -41.45 -39.50 5.89
N SER A 434 -41.24 -38.61 6.87
CA SER A 434 -41.88 -38.70 8.18
C SER A 434 -43.39 -38.46 8.10
N ILE A 435 -43.83 -37.48 7.29
CA ILE A 435 -45.25 -37.21 7.03
C ILE A 435 -45.89 -38.42 6.38
N THR A 436 -45.32 -38.90 5.27
CA THR A 436 -45.87 -40.04 4.50
C THR A 436 -45.92 -41.33 5.32
N SER A 437 -44.91 -41.60 6.16
CA SER A 437 -44.89 -42.75 7.07
C SER A 437 -46.01 -42.68 8.12
N ARG A 438 -46.36 -41.48 8.62
CA ARG A 438 -47.51 -41.29 9.51
C ARG A 438 -48.84 -41.42 8.77
N THR A 439 -48.95 -40.89 7.55
CA THR A 439 -50.20 -40.99 6.76
C THR A 439 -50.53 -42.45 6.44
N THR A 440 -49.52 -43.28 6.15
CA THR A 440 -49.72 -44.72 5.92
C THR A 440 -50.10 -45.47 7.19
N ALA A 441 -49.52 -45.13 8.34
CA ALA A 441 -49.93 -45.71 9.62
C ALA A 441 -51.40 -45.38 9.97
N VAL A 442 -51.86 -44.16 9.69
CA VAL A 442 -53.28 -43.76 9.91
C VAL A 442 -54.21 -44.48 8.93
N ARG A 443 -53.82 -44.64 7.65
CA ARG A 443 -54.62 -45.42 6.68
C ARG A 443 -54.71 -46.91 7.02
N GLY A 444 -53.71 -47.46 7.72
CA GLY A 444 -53.74 -48.85 8.18
C GLY A 444 -54.87 -49.17 9.17
N LEU A 445 -55.49 -48.15 9.78
CA LEU A 445 -56.57 -48.31 10.76
C LEU A 445 -57.99 -48.10 10.20
N GLY A 446 -58.17 -47.95 8.89
CA GLY A 446 -59.50 -47.75 8.31
C GLY A 446 -59.67 -48.28 6.90
N TYR A 447 -60.31 -49.44 6.80
CA TYR A 447 -61.03 -49.99 5.63
C TYR A 447 -60.29 -49.98 4.29
N ALA A 448 -59.67 -51.13 4.00
CA ALA A 448 -59.17 -51.48 2.67
C ALA A 448 -60.31 -51.49 1.64
N LEU A 449 -60.39 -50.46 0.81
CA LEU A 449 -61.09 -50.53 -0.47
C LEU A 449 -60.11 -51.03 -1.54
N PRO A 450 -60.48 -52.04 -2.35
CA PRO A 450 -59.58 -52.70 -3.27
C PRO A 450 -59.29 -51.80 -4.47
N MET A 451 -58.01 -51.43 -4.64
CA MET A 451 -57.52 -50.74 -5.82
C MET A 451 -57.51 -51.68 -7.04
N PRO A 452 -58.15 -51.31 -8.17
CA PRO A 452 -58.04 -52.07 -9.41
C PRO A 452 -56.64 -51.96 -10.00
N GLY A 453 -56.04 -53.11 -10.29
CA GLY A 453 -54.72 -53.22 -10.90
C GLY A 453 -54.65 -52.51 -12.24
N THR A 454 -53.78 -51.52 -12.34
CA THR A 454 -53.30 -50.99 -13.62
C THR A 454 -51.92 -51.58 -13.91
N PRO A 455 -51.67 -52.14 -15.11
CA PRO A 455 -50.47 -52.92 -15.36
C PRO A 455 -49.21 -52.05 -15.33
N ALA A 456 -48.18 -52.62 -14.73
CA ALA A 456 -46.82 -52.10 -14.74
C ALA A 456 -46.28 -52.03 -16.17
N GLU A 457 -45.26 -51.19 -16.34
CA GLU A 457 -44.37 -51.08 -17.51
C GLU A 457 -44.62 -49.84 -18.41
N ARG A 458 -43.57 -49.01 -18.53
CA ARG A 458 -43.43 -47.71 -19.21
C ARG A 458 -43.87 -46.42 -18.48
N ARG A 459 -43.26 -46.11 -17.32
CA ARG A 459 -43.10 -44.70 -16.87
C ARG A 459 -41.80 -44.45 -16.10
N ALA A 460 -40.65 -44.86 -16.63
CA ALA A 460 -39.37 -44.45 -16.05
C ALA A 460 -39.05 -42.96 -16.32
N GLY A 461 -39.48 -42.41 -17.46
CA GLY A 461 -39.19 -41.00 -17.82
C GLY A 461 -40.11 -39.95 -17.18
N LYS A 462 -41.38 -40.29 -16.86
CA LYS A 462 -42.33 -39.37 -16.19
C LYS A 462 -42.33 -39.48 -14.66
N GLY A 463 -41.57 -40.41 -14.09
CA GLY A 463 -41.55 -40.66 -12.65
C GLY A 463 -41.00 -39.50 -11.83
N TRP A 464 -40.01 -38.75 -12.34
CA TRP A 464 -39.38 -37.69 -11.55
C TRP A 464 -40.25 -36.44 -11.41
N GLY A 465 -40.88 -35.98 -12.50
CA GLY A 465 -41.83 -34.86 -12.47
C GLY A 465 -43.02 -35.16 -11.55
N ASN A 466 -43.63 -36.34 -11.71
CA ASN A 466 -44.73 -36.79 -10.86
C ASN A 466 -44.31 -36.95 -9.40
N SER A 467 -43.07 -37.38 -9.13
CA SER A 467 -42.56 -37.48 -7.76
C SER A 467 -42.33 -36.11 -7.12
N ALA A 468 -41.83 -35.12 -7.87
CA ALA A 468 -41.59 -33.78 -7.36
C ALA A 468 -42.91 -33.05 -7.07
N GLU A 469 -43.88 -33.11 -7.99
CA GLU A 469 -45.21 -32.55 -7.80
C GLU A 469 -45.95 -33.20 -6.63
N ARG A 470 -45.88 -34.54 -6.51
CA ARG A 470 -46.47 -35.25 -5.38
C ARG A 470 -45.84 -34.85 -4.05
N LYS A 471 -44.50 -34.80 -3.99
CA LYS A 471 -43.78 -34.31 -2.80
C LYS A 471 -44.17 -32.88 -2.45
N ARG A 472 -44.35 -32.02 -3.46
CA ARG A 472 -44.80 -30.64 -3.26
C ARG A 472 -46.20 -30.59 -2.66
N ALA A 473 -47.17 -31.30 -3.22
CA ALA A 473 -48.53 -31.34 -2.71
C ALA A 473 -48.59 -31.90 -1.27
N GLU A 474 -47.81 -32.95 -0.98
CA GLU A 474 -47.71 -33.52 0.37
C GLU A 474 -47.08 -32.53 1.38
N PHE A 475 -46.13 -31.71 0.94
CA PHE A 475 -45.55 -30.65 1.78
C PHE A 475 -46.53 -29.48 2.00
N GLU A 476 -47.19 -29.02 0.94
CA GLU A 476 -48.14 -27.89 1.02
C GLU A 476 -49.38 -28.23 1.85
N GLY A 477 -49.80 -29.50 1.90
CA GLY A 477 -50.91 -29.95 2.75
C GLY A 477 -50.52 -30.29 4.20
N ALA A 478 -49.23 -30.28 4.55
CA ALA A 478 -48.78 -30.66 5.88
C ALA A 478 -48.95 -29.51 6.89
N VAL A 479 -49.75 -29.76 7.93
CA VAL A 479 -49.95 -28.81 9.04
C VAL A 479 -49.25 -29.35 10.29
N TYR A 480 -48.46 -28.50 10.94
CA TYR A 480 -47.94 -28.78 12.28
C TYR A 480 -49.02 -28.39 13.29
N ASP A 481 -49.72 -29.37 13.84
CA ASP A 481 -50.67 -29.16 14.93
C ASP A 481 -50.22 -29.97 16.15
N ALA A 482 -49.87 -29.25 17.22
CA ALA A 482 -49.46 -29.87 18.49
C ALA A 482 -50.63 -30.59 19.18
N THR A 483 -51.86 -30.19 18.88
CA THR A 483 -53.11 -30.77 19.39
C THR A 483 -53.68 -31.86 18.49
N TRP A 484 -53.02 -32.19 17.36
CA TRP A 484 -53.54 -33.16 16.40
C TRP A 484 -53.74 -34.57 16.99
N ALA A 485 -52.99 -34.90 18.05
CA ALA A 485 -53.19 -36.15 18.77
C ALA A 485 -54.57 -36.23 19.50
N GLU A 486 -55.21 -35.09 19.78
CA GLU A 486 -56.49 -35.03 20.47
C GLU A 486 -57.70 -34.90 19.53
N HIS A 487 -57.52 -34.50 18.26
CA HIS A 487 -58.64 -34.28 17.34
C HIS A 487 -58.51 -35.15 16.08
N ASN A 488 -59.00 -36.39 16.19
CA ASN A 488 -59.32 -37.27 15.07
C ASN A 488 -60.50 -36.69 14.26
N GLN A 489 -60.26 -35.66 13.44
CA GLN A 489 -61.17 -35.33 12.35
C GLN A 489 -60.67 -35.93 11.03
N PRO A 490 -61.56 -36.53 10.23
CA PRO A 490 -61.19 -37.20 8.99
C PRO A 490 -60.50 -36.22 8.04
N THR A 491 -59.36 -36.68 7.54
CA THR A 491 -58.47 -35.96 6.62
C THR A 491 -59.27 -35.51 5.39
N PRO A 492 -59.28 -34.22 5.02
CA PRO A 492 -59.95 -33.78 3.81
C PRO A 492 -59.27 -34.42 2.59
N ASP A 493 -60.07 -34.96 1.68
CA ASP A 493 -59.57 -35.51 0.43
C ASP A 493 -59.05 -34.37 -0.47
N PHE A 494 -57.72 -34.19 -0.46
CA PHE A 494 -57.03 -33.18 -1.26
C PHE A 494 -57.22 -33.37 -2.78
N ARG A 495 -57.75 -34.51 -3.25
CA ARG A 495 -58.06 -34.70 -4.67
C ARG A 495 -59.34 -34.02 -5.12
N THR A 496 -60.24 -33.68 -4.21
CA THR A 496 -61.55 -33.08 -4.54
C THR A 496 -61.65 -31.61 -4.21
N LEU A 497 -60.60 -31.00 -3.65
CA LEU A 497 -60.55 -29.55 -3.47
C LEU A 497 -60.36 -28.89 -4.85
N PRO A 498 -61.34 -28.10 -5.33
CA PRO A 498 -61.13 -27.25 -6.48
C PRO A 498 -59.96 -26.30 -6.18
N PRO A 499 -59.20 -25.84 -7.18
CA PRO A 499 -58.16 -24.85 -7.01
C PRO A 499 -58.78 -23.46 -6.78
N GLU A 500 -59.65 -23.32 -5.79
CA GLU A 500 -59.97 -22.03 -5.22
C GLU A 500 -58.95 -21.80 -4.11
N PHE A 501 -58.04 -20.86 -4.38
CA PHE A 501 -57.15 -20.32 -3.37
C PHE A 501 -57.98 -19.98 -2.13
N PRO A 502 -57.53 -20.38 -0.93
CA PRO A 502 -58.26 -20.07 0.28
C PRO A 502 -58.50 -18.57 0.31
N VAL A 503 -59.78 -18.21 0.36
CA VAL A 503 -60.25 -16.83 0.56
C VAL A 503 -59.38 -16.25 1.64
N LYS A 504 -58.58 -15.24 1.25
CA LYS A 504 -57.70 -14.44 2.10
C LYS A 504 -58.33 -14.41 3.48
N MET A 505 -57.76 -15.15 4.44
CA MET A 505 -58.28 -15.15 5.81
C MET A 505 -58.37 -13.69 6.17
N SER A 506 -59.62 -13.23 6.31
CA SER A 506 -59.95 -11.86 6.54
C SER A 506 -59.10 -11.38 7.70
N GLU A 507 -58.42 -10.26 7.48
CA GLU A 507 -57.66 -9.53 8.48
C GLU A 507 -58.46 -9.51 9.78
N THR A 508 -58.13 -10.40 10.69
CA THR A 508 -58.40 -10.17 12.11
C THR A 508 -57.45 -9.04 12.44
N ARG A 509 -57.93 -7.82 12.26
CA ARG A 509 -57.36 -6.61 12.84
C ARG A 509 -57.22 -6.89 14.33
N HIS A 510 -56.06 -7.37 14.75
CA HIS A 510 -55.66 -7.22 16.13
C HIS A 510 -55.60 -5.71 16.39
N PRO A 511 -56.31 -5.22 17.41
CA PRO A 511 -56.22 -3.82 17.78
C PRO A 511 -54.76 -3.50 18.05
N ALA A 512 -54.25 -2.48 17.36
CA ALA A 512 -52.89 -2.00 17.54
C ALA A 512 -52.66 -1.74 19.04
N PRO A 513 -51.52 -2.18 19.59
CA PRO A 513 -51.20 -1.95 20.98
C PRO A 513 -51.19 -0.44 21.25
N PHE A 514 -52.01 -0.04 22.22
CA PHE A 514 -51.97 1.28 22.82
C PHE A 514 -50.56 1.51 23.36
N TYR A 515 -49.78 2.36 22.68
CA TYR A 515 -48.61 2.98 23.28
C TYR A 515 -49.12 4.00 24.30
N THR A 516 -49.01 3.65 25.57
CA THR A 516 -49.05 4.62 26.66
C THR A 516 -47.65 5.21 26.78
N VAL A 517 -47.57 6.51 26.46
CA VAL A 517 -46.48 7.50 26.59
C VAL A 517 -45.06 6.99 26.78
#